data_AF-A0AA38LZH4-F1
#
_entry.id   AF-A0AA38LZH4-F1
#
_cell.length_a   1.000
_cell.length_b   1.000
_cell.length_c   1.000
_cell.angle_alpha   90.00
_cell.angle_beta   90.00
_cell.angle_gamma   90.00
#
_symmetry.space_group_name_H-M   'P 1'
#
loop_
_entity.id
_entity.type
_entity.pdbx_description
1 polymer ?
#
loop_
_entity_poly.entity_id
_entity_poly.type
_entity_poly.pdbx_seq_one_letter_code
_entity_poly.pdbx_strand_id
1 'polypeptide(L)'
;MLNQIYADITGKEIFIAEELQAPAVSSALYGAVAAGEEAGGFKDIATASQKLGRLKKESVKPNLENKKVYDQIYEYFKRVHDFFGVTDKDIMSDLKALKVIAHE
;
A
#
# COMPACT_ATOMS: atom_id res chain seq x y z
N MET A 1 4.48 -13.00 -6.40
CA MET A 1 4.92 -12.23 -7.59
C MET A 1 4.66 -10.74 -7.43
N LEU A 2 3.41 -10.29 -7.20
CA LEU A 2 3.10 -8.85 -7.07
C LEU A 2 3.90 -8.13 -5.96
N ASN A 3 4.01 -8.74 -4.78
CA ASN A 3 4.80 -8.15 -3.68
C ASN A 3 6.29 -7.99 -4.01
N GLN A 4 6.85 -8.88 -4.85
CA GLN A 4 8.25 -8.76 -5.28
C GLN A 4 8.44 -7.56 -6.20
N ILE A 5 7.52 -7.35 -7.14
CA ILE A 5 7.52 -6.20 -8.04
C ILE A 5 7.43 -4.90 -7.22
N TYR A 6 6.55 -4.83 -6.22
CA TYR A 6 6.47 -3.67 -5.34
C TYR A 6 7.75 -3.43 -4.54
N ALA A 7 8.37 -4.49 -3.99
CA ALA A 7 9.62 -4.37 -3.25
C ALA A 7 10.73 -3.84 -4.16
N ASP A 8 10.88 -4.42 -5.36
CA ASP A 8 11.91 -4.04 -6.32
C ASP A 8 11.76 -2.60 -6.82
N ILE A 9 10.53 -2.18 -7.17
CA ILE A 9 10.25 -0.79 -7.61
C ILE A 9 10.54 0.20 -6.47
N THR A 10 9.98 -0.04 -5.28
CA THR A 10 10.11 0.91 -4.16
C THR A 10 11.48 0.89 -3.49
N GLY A 11 12.25 -0.18 -3.69
CA GLY A 11 13.50 -0.42 -2.98
C GLY A 11 13.32 -0.67 -1.48
N LYS A 12 12.10 -1.01 -1.04
CA LYS A 12 11.76 -1.22 0.38
C LYS A 12 11.41 -2.68 0.62
N GLU A 13 11.80 -3.17 1.79
CA GLU A 13 11.34 -4.46 2.29
C GLU A 13 9.84 -4.38 2.61
N ILE A 14 9.08 -5.38 2.16
CA ILE A 14 7.64 -5.46 2.38
C ILE A 14 7.33 -6.55 3.39
N PHE A 15 6.71 -6.14 4.49
CA PHE A 15 6.18 -7.02 5.52
C PHE A 15 4.72 -7.36 5.22
N ILE A 16 4.37 -8.64 5.34
CA ILE A 16 3.01 -9.13 5.04
C ILE A 16 2.32 -9.43 6.37
N ALA A 17 1.12 -8.88 6.56
CA ALA A 17 0.29 -9.23 7.70
C ALA A 17 -0.01 -10.74 7.71
N GLU A 18 0.10 -11.38 8.86
CA GLU A 18 -0.26 -12.79 9.01
C GLU A 18 -1.78 -12.96 9.06
N GLU A 19 -2.46 -11.99 9.67
CA GLU A 19 -3.90 -12.03 9.93
C GLU A 19 -4.73 -11.60 8.71
N LEU A 20 -5.77 -12.38 8.41
CA LEU A 20 -6.72 -12.08 7.33
C LEU A 20 -7.68 -10.96 7.73
N GLN A 21 -7.96 -10.81 9.02
CA GLN A 21 -8.87 -9.80 9.59
C GLN A 21 -8.11 -8.61 10.21
N ALA A 22 -7.12 -8.06 9.51
CA ALA A 22 -6.32 -6.93 9.99
C ALA A 22 -7.14 -5.73 10.50
N PRO A 23 -8.29 -5.34 9.88
CA PRO A 23 -9.14 -4.28 10.41
C PRO A 23 -9.75 -4.61 11.78
N ALA A 24 -10.24 -5.84 11.96
CA ALA A 24 -10.85 -6.26 13.23
C ALA A 24 -9.83 -6.30 14.37
N VAL A 25 -8.62 -6.80 14.10
CA VAL A 25 -7.52 -6.77 15.07
C VAL A 25 -7.15 -5.33 15.44
N SER A 26 -7.10 -4.42 14.47
CA SER A 26 -6.81 -3.01 14.75
C SER A 26 -7.87 -2.38 15.66
N SER A 27 -9.16 -2.63 15.42
CA SER A 27 -10.24 -2.18 16.30
C SER A 27 -10.12 -2.76 17.71
N ALA A 28 -9.79 -4.04 17.83
CA ALA A 28 -9.57 -4.68 19.13
C ALA A 28 -8.37 -4.08 19.89
N LEU A 29 -7.29 -3.72 19.18
CA LEU A 29 -6.14 -3.04 19.77
C LEU A 29 -6.55 -1.69 20.37
N TYR A 30 -7.29 -0.88 19.62
CA TYR A 30 -7.78 0.40 20.14
C TYR A 30 -8.78 0.23 21.28
N GLY A 31 -9.63 -0.80 21.25
CA GLY A 31 -10.49 -1.16 22.39
C GLY A 31 -9.66 -1.51 23.64
N ALA A 32 -8.59 -2.27 23.48
CA ALA A 32 -7.69 -2.62 24.58
C ALA A 32 -6.89 -1.42 25.10
N VAL A 33 -6.51 -0.46 24.24
CA VAL A 33 -5.89 0.79 24.67
C VAL A 33 -6.89 1.67 25.43
N ALA A 34 -8.13 1.77 24.93
CA ALA A 34 -9.18 2.55 25.59
C ALA A 34 -9.56 1.99 26.97
N ALA A 35 -9.48 0.66 27.16
CA ALA A 35 -9.70 0.04 28.47
C ALA A 35 -8.64 0.45 29.51
N GLY A 36 -7.41 0.77 29.07
CA GLY A 36 -6.29 1.14 29.94
C GLY A 36 -5.67 -0.04 30.70
N GLU A 37 -4.45 0.14 31.20
CA GLU A 37 -3.67 -0.93 31.85
C GLU A 37 -4.34 -1.48 33.11
N GLU A 38 -5.03 -0.63 33.88
CA GLU A 38 -5.71 -1.02 35.12
C GLU A 38 -6.82 -2.07 34.89
N ALA A 39 -7.43 -2.07 33.71
CA ALA A 39 -8.45 -3.05 33.30
C ALA A 39 -7.88 -4.21 32.47
N GLY A 40 -6.56 -4.38 32.42
CA GLY A 40 -5.88 -5.42 31.63
C GLY A 40 -5.66 -5.06 30.16
N GLY A 41 -5.85 -3.79 29.81
CA GLY A 41 -5.58 -3.22 28.49
C GLY A 41 -4.11 -2.82 28.27
N PHE A 42 -3.88 -1.86 27.37
CA PHE A 42 -2.55 -1.34 27.08
C PHE A 42 -2.49 0.17 27.30
N LYS A 43 -1.30 0.68 27.65
CA LYS A 43 -1.03 2.11 27.79
C LYS A 43 -1.25 2.89 26.51
N ASP A 44 -0.77 2.34 25.40
CA ASP A 44 -0.80 2.99 24.10
C ASP A 44 -0.83 1.96 22.96
N ILE A 45 -1.16 2.47 21.76
CA ILE A 45 -1.30 1.64 20.57
C ILE A 45 0.03 1.01 20.15
N ALA A 46 1.17 1.64 20.44
CA ALA A 46 2.49 1.12 20.08
C ALA A 46 2.80 -0.16 20.88
N THR A 47 2.57 -0.12 22.20
CA THR A 47 2.73 -1.25 23.11
C THR A 47 1.76 -2.38 22.76
N ALA A 48 0.50 -2.04 22.48
CA ALA A 48 -0.50 -3.01 22.04
C ALA A 48 -0.09 -3.70 20.73
N SER A 49 0.34 -2.91 19.74
CA SER A 49 0.73 -3.40 18.41
C SER A 49 1.99 -4.27 18.45
N GLN A 50 2.96 -3.96 19.32
CA GLN A 50 4.14 -4.81 19.49
C GLN A 50 3.82 -6.19 20.07
N LYS A 51 2.84 -6.28 20.98
CA LYS A 51 2.46 -7.54 21.62
C LYS A 51 1.48 -8.37 20.81
N LEU A 52 0.58 -7.73 20.08
CA LEU A 52 -0.55 -8.39 19.42
C LEU A 52 -0.51 -8.30 17.89
N GLY A 53 0.28 -7.38 17.33
CA GLY A 53 0.49 -7.30 15.90
C GLY A 53 1.22 -8.54 15.39
N ARG A 54 0.67 -9.16 14.34
CA ARG A 54 1.24 -10.38 13.74
C ARG A 54 1.60 -10.16 12.29
N LEU A 55 2.88 -10.39 11.99
CA LEU A 55 3.44 -10.38 10.65
C LEU A 55 3.87 -11.79 10.29
N LYS A 56 3.78 -12.14 9.01
CA LYS A 56 4.41 -13.36 8.52
C LYS A 56 5.91 -13.30 8.78
N LYS A 57 6.49 -14.46 9.10
CA LYS A 57 7.95 -14.58 9.33
C LYS A 57 8.76 -14.20 8.09
N GLU A 58 8.20 -14.46 6.92
CA GLU A 58 8.83 -14.16 5.64
C GLU A 58 8.43 -12.76 5.17
N SER A 59 9.43 -11.91 4.99
CA SER A 59 9.33 -10.62 4.31
C SER A 59 9.80 -10.72 2.87
N VAL A 60 9.37 -9.76 2.04
CA VAL A 60 9.79 -9.66 0.64
C VAL A 60 10.87 -8.60 0.53
N LYS A 61 12.11 -9.03 0.26
CA LYS A 61 13.26 -8.14 0.13
C LYS A 61 13.45 -7.68 -1.32
N PRO A 62 13.84 -6.41 -1.53
CA PRO A 62 14.07 -5.91 -2.88
C PRO A 62 15.29 -6.55 -3.51
N ASN A 63 15.21 -6.84 -4.81
CA ASN A 63 16.35 -7.14 -5.65
C ASN A 63 16.88 -5.84 -6.26
N LEU A 64 18.11 -5.46 -5.87
CA LEU A 64 18.73 -4.21 -6.31
C LEU A 64 19.07 -4.17 -7.81
N GLU A 65 19.29 -5.32 -8.44
CA GLU A 65 19.51 -5.38 -9.89
C GLU A 65 18.21 -5.12 -10.65
N ASN A 66 17.10 -5.68 -10.17
CA ASN A 66 15.77 -5.39 -10.73
C ASN A 66 15.40 -3.92 -10.52
N LYS A 67 15.71 -3.35 -9.34
CA LYS A 67 15.45 -1.95 -9.04
C LYS A 67 16.08 -1.01 -10.08
N LYS A 68 17.35 -1.23 -10.46
CA LYS A 68 18.02 -0.40 -11.47
C LYS A 68 17.24 -0.36 -12.79
N VAL A 69 16.68 -1.49 -13.21
CA VAL A 69 15.84 -1.58 -14.41
C VAL A 69 14.49 -0.90 -14.19
N TYR A 70 13.85 -1.14 -13.04
CA TYR A 70 12.57 -0.51 -12.72
C TYR A 70 12.65 1.00 -12.57
N ASP A 71 13.76 1.55 -12.07
CA ASP A 71 13.97 2.99 -11.99
C ASP A 71 13.96 3.62 -13.39
N GLN A 72 14.57 2.97 -14.39
CA GLN A 72 14.51 3.41 -15.78
C GLN A 72 13.09 3.35 -16.34
N ILE A 73 12.35 2.26 -16.08
CA ILE A 73 10.95 2.12 -16.52
C ILE A 73 10.06 3.17 -15.85
N TYR A 74 10.30 3.45 -14.57
CA TYR A 74 9.53 4.40 -13.78
C TYR A 74 9.62 5.82 -14.34
N GLU A 75 10.78 6.22 -14.88
CA GLU A 75 10.93 7.50 -15.56
C GLU A 75 10.00 7.63 -16.78
N TYR A 76 9.85 6.56 -17.57
CA TYR A 76 8.91 6.56 -18.69
C TYR A 76 7.46 6.52 -18.21
N PHE A 77 7.15 5.73 -17.19
CA PHE A 77 5.83 5.72 -16.55
C PHE A 77 5.43 7.12 -16.08
N LYS A 78 6.35 7.84 -15.41
CA LYS A 78 6.10 9.19 -14.91
C LYS A 78 5.79 10.17 -16.03
N ARG A 79 6.52 10.11 -17.15
CA ARG A 79 6.22 10.95 -18.32
C ARG A 79 4.81 10.71 -18.87
N VAL A 80 4.41 9.44 -18.98
CA VAL A 80 3.07 9.07 -19.45
C VAL A 80 2.00 9.50 -18.43
N HIS A 81 2.24 9.25 -17.15
CA HIS A 81 1.39 9.69 -16.05
C HIS A 81 1.18 11.21 -16.07
N ASP A 82 2.25 11.98 -16.18
CA ASP A 82 2.20 13.44 -16.15
C ASP A 82 1.57 13.99 -17.44
N PHE A 83 1.75 13.32 -18.59
CA PHE A 83 1.06 13.70 -19.81
C PHE A 83 -0.47 13.58 -19.64
N PHE A 84 -0.95 12.40 -19.25
CA PHE A 84 -2.40 12.14 -19.14
C PHE A 84 -3.07 12.70 -17.88
N GLY A 85 -2.30 12.97 -16.83
CA GLY A 85 -2.82 13.37 -15.51
C GLY A 85 -2.56 14.83 -15.13
N VAL A 86 -1.60 15.48 -15.78
CA VAL A 86 -1.17 16.86 -15.43
C VAL A 86 -1.20 17.78 -16.65
N THR A 87 -0.58 17.37 -17.76
CA THR A 87 -0.43 18.21 -18.95
C THR A 87 -1.73 18.32 -19.73
N ASP A 88 -2.34 17.18 -20.05
CA ASP A 88 -3.64 17.09 -20.69
C ASP A 88 -4.56 16.25 -19.80
N LYS A 89 -4.99 16.88 -18.70
CA LYS A 89 -5.73 16.22 -17.62
C LYS A 89 -7.09 15.70 -18.07
N ASP A 90 -7.70 16.36 -19.04
CA ASP A 90 -9.08 16.11 -19.43
C ASP A 90 -9.20 15.13 -20.60
N ILE A 91 -8.11 14.82 -21.32
CA ILE A 91 -8.12 13.90 -22.47
C ILE A 91 -8.81 12.56 -22.19
N MET A 92 -8.58 11.98 -21.01
CA MET A 92 -9.16 10.69 -20.64
C MET A 92 -10.65 10.82 -20.24
N SER A 93 -11.05 11.93 -19.64
CA SER A 93 -12.46 12.18 -19.33
C SER A 93 -13.27 12.53 -20.58
N ASP A 94 -12.69 13.30 -21.49
CA ASP A 94 -13.32 13.71 -22.75
C ASP A 94 -13.57 12.50 -23.65
N LEU A 95 -12.57 11.62 -23.79
CA LEU A 95 -12.73 10.36 -24.52
C LEU A 95 -13.82 9.47 -23.91
N LYS A 96 -13.95 9.45 -22.58
CA LYS A 96 -15.04 8.72 -21.91
C LYS A 96 -16.40 9.35 -22.21
N ALA A 97 -16.51 10.68 -22.22
CA ALA A 97 -17.75 11.38 -22.54
C ALA A 97 -18.18 11.10 -24.00
N LEU A 98 -17.24 11.18 -24.95
CA LEU A 98 -17.49 10.85 -26.35
C LEU A 98 -17.92 9.39 -26.55
N LYS A 99 -17.31 8.46 -25.81
CA LYS A 99 -17.73 7.04 -25.84
C LYS A 99 -19.19 6.88 -25.43
N VAL A 100 -19.68 7.61 -24.43
CA VAL A 100 -21.08 7.53 -24.00
C VAL A 100 -22.00 8.01 -25.12
N ILE A 101 -21.68 9.16 -25.73
CA ILE A 101 -22.48 9.74 -26.83
C ILE A 101 -22.52 8.83 -28.06
N ALA A 102 -21.41 8.16 -28.39
CA ALA A 102 -21.32 7.28 -29.56
C ALA A 102 -22.02 5.91 -29.39
N HIS A 103 -22.43 5.57 -28.17
CA HIS A 103 -23.08 4.29 -27.82
C HIS A 103 -24.50 4.47 -27.24
N GLU A 104 -25.08 5.67 -27.34
CA GLU A 104 -26.53 5.94 -27.26
C GLU A 104 -27.17 5.85 -28.65
#